data_AF-A0A8X6U0V7-F1
#
_entry.id   AF-A0A8X6U0V7-F1
#
_cell.length_a   1.000
_cell.length_b   1.000
_cell.length_c   1.000
_cell.angle_alpha   90.00
_cell.angle_beta   90.00
_cell.angle_gamma   90.00
#
_symmetry.space_group_name_H-M   'P 1'
#
loop_
_entity.id
_entity.type
_entity.pdbx_description
1 polymer ?
#
loop_
_entity_poly.entity_id
_entity_poly.type
_entity_poly.pdbx_seq_one_letter_code
_entity_poly.pdbx_strand_id
1 'polypeptide(L)'
;MSSKGLEIIDDYYRIEEKLRVLTETLSVPLFIMMLISFVDLYSALVFYLQDDIPSFYLPEIYISAITGVLVVCSLTICSTKIPQYMMDIRTTVRLLINKYEENDLRSEKEFRLLCRMEENDEIYLSACGMVSFQKSLLLSAFGTFFTYALLIENS
;
A
#
# COMPACT_ATOMS: atom_id res chain seq x y z
N MET A 1 32.05 1.76 22.05
CA MET A 1 31.64 1.87 20.64
C MET A 1 30.11 1.71 20.54
N SER A 2 29.33 2.53 21.28
CA SER A 2 27.93 2.20 21.67
C SER A 2 26.90 3.34 21.52
N SER A 3 27.26 4.52 21.01
CA SER A 3 26.30 5.63 20.84
C SER A 3 25.51 5.53 19.52
N LYS A 4 26.16 5.13 18.43
CA LYS A 4 25.57 5.17 17.08
C LYS A 4 24.52 4.07 16.83
N GLY A 5 24.71 2.88 17.43
CA GLY A 5 23.75 1.78 17.29
C GLY A 5 22.42 2.09 17.96
N LEU A 6 22.47 2.74 19.14
CA LEU A 6 21.28 3.15 19.87
C LEU A 6 20.50 4.24 19.12
N GLU A 7 21.20 5.16 18.45
CA GLU A 7 20.63 6.25 17.65
C GLU A 7 19.86 5.71 16.43
N ILE A 8 20.43 4.73 15.71
CA ILE A 8 19.76 4.05 14.57
C ILE A 8 18.48 3.33 15.03
N ILE A 9 18.49 2.77 16.24
CA ILE A 9 17.35 2.08 16.81
C ILE A 9 16.21 3.06 17.15
N ASP A 10 16.55 4.20 17.75
CA ASP A 10 15.58 5.25 18.08
C ASP A 10 14.95 5.84 16.81
N ASP A 11 15.76 6.08 15.78
CA ASP A 11 15.29 6.53 14.47
C ASP A 11 14.34 5.51 13.82
N TYR A 12 14.62 4.22 13.93
CA TYR A 12 13.72 3.16 13.43
C TYR A 12 12.35 3.22 14.13
N TYR A 13 12.32 3.26 15.46
CA TYR A 13 11.05 3.32 16.20
C TYR A 13 10.26 4.58 15.84
N ARG A 14 10.94 5.70 15.66
CA ARG A 14 10.30 6.94 15.23
C ARG A 14 9.73 6.84 13.81
N ILE A 15 10.42 6.18 12.89
CA ILE A 15 9.89 5.90 11.54
C ILE A 15 8.68 4.96 11.62
N GLU A 16 8.76 3.90 12.43
CA GLU A 16 7.69 2.93 12.62
C GLU A 16 6.41 3.61 13.17
N GLU A 17 6.56 4.42 14.22
CA GLU A 17 5.44 5.17 14.82
C GLU A 17 4.82 6.14 13.82
N LYS A 18 5.65 6.90 13.09
CA LYS A 18 5.15 7.82 12.05
C LYS A 18 4.45 7.08 10.93
N LEU A 19 4.97 5.94 10.50
CA LEU A 19 4.36 5.11 9.47
C LEU A 19 3.02 4.54 9.93
N ARG A 20 2.89 4.14 11.19
CA ARG A 20 1.64 3.65 11.78
C ARG A 20 0.57 4.75 11.81
N VAL A 21 0.91 5.92 12.35
CA VAL A 21 0.00 7.08 12.39
C VAL A 21 -0.39 7.52 10.97
N LEU A 22 0.57 7.54 10.05
CA LEU A 22 0.33 7.88 8.65
C LEU A 22 -0.65 6.88 8.01
N THR A 23 -0.44 5.58 8.24
CA THR A 23 -1.31 4.52 7.72
C THR A 23 -2.73 4.63 8.26
N GLU A 24 -2.90 4.82 9.56
CA GLU A 24 -4.22 5.00 10.17
C GLU A 24 -4.92 6.24 9.63
N THR A 25 -4.21 7.36 9.53
CA THR A 25 -4.76 8.64 9.03
C THR A 25 -5.14 8.55 7.55
N LEU A 26 -4.34 7.87 6.74
CA LEU A 26 -4.60 7.70 5.31
C LEU A 26 -5.62 6.61 5.02
N SER A 27 -5.85 5.65 5.91
CA SER A 27 -6.74 4.51 5.65
C SER A 27 -8.13 4.92 5.14
N VAL A 28 -8.72 5.96 5.74
CA VAL A 28 -10.04 6.52 5.39
C VAL A 28 -10.03 7.28 4.05
N PRO A 29 -9.18 8.31 3.84
CA PRO A 29 -9.14 9.02 2.56
C PRO A 29 -8.72 8.11 1.40
N LEU A 30 -7.87 7.10 1.64
CA LEU A 30 -7.52 6.11 0.63
C LEU A 30 -8.72 5.26 0.20
N PHE A 31 -9.53 4.83 1.16
CA PHE A 31 -10.77 4.10 0.87
C PHE A 31 -11.75 4.95 0.06
N ILE A 32 -11.92 6.23 0.43
CA ILE A 32 -12.79 7.16 -0.30
C ILE A 32 -12.28 7.39 -1.73
N MET A 33 -10.98 7.64 -1.91
CA MET A 33 -10.39 7.82 -3.26
C MET A 33 -10.51 6.56 -4.11
N MET A 34 -10.38 5.37 -3.51
CA MET A 34 -10.59 4.11 -4.20
C MET A 34 -12.05 4.00 -4.69
N LEU A 35 -13.02 4.27 -3.83
CA LEU A 35 -14.44 4.25 -4.20
C LEU A 35 -14.77 5.24 -5.31
N ILE A 36 -14.28 6.48 -5.21
CA ILE A 36 -14.46 7.50 -6.25
C ILE A 36 -13.90 6.99 -7.59
N SER A 37 -12.68 6.44 -7.57
CA SER A 37 -12.05 5.91 -8.78
C SER A 37 -12.86 4.78 -9.41
N PHE A 38 -13.48 3.91 -8.60
CA PHE A 38 -14.38 2.86 -9.09
C PHE A 38 -15.67 3.43 -9.70
N VAL A 39 -16.26 4.44 -9.08
CA VAL A 39 -17.46 5.12 -9.59
C VAL A 39 -17.15 5.81 -10.92
N ASP A 40 -16.00 6.48 -11.03
CA ASP A 40 -15.56 7.14 -12.26
C ASP A 40 -15.34 6.14 -13.39
N LEU A 41 -14.66 5.02 -13.11
CA LEU A 41 -14.45 3.93 -14.06
C LEU A 41 -15.78 3.33 -14.54
N TYR A 42 -16.69 3.03 -13.61
CA TYR A 42 -18.00 2.45 -13.95
C TYR A 42 -18.86 3.43 -14.74
N SER A 43 -18.84 4.72 -14.38
CA SER A 43 -19.54 5.77 -15.12
C SER A 43 -19.00 5.86 -16.55
N ALA A 44 -17.66 5.89 -16.72
CA ALA A 44 -17.03 5.89 -18.03
C ALA A 44 -17.38 4.64 -18.87
N LEU A 45 -17.50 3.48 -18.24
CA LEU A 45 -17.92 2.23 -18.89
C LEU A 45 -19.36 2.33 -19.41
N VAL A 46 -20.31 2.74 -18.55
CA VAL A 46 -21.71 2.91 -18.94
C VAL A 46 -21.83 3.92 -20.08
N PHE A 47 -21.11 5.04 -19.99
CA PHE A 47 -21.08 6.04 -21.06
C PHE A 47 -20.50 5.49 -22.37
N TYR A 48 -19.42 4.70 -22.31
CA TYR A 48 -18.84 4.10 -23.51
C TYR A 48 -19.81 3.13 -24.21
N LEU A 49 -20.60 2.37 -23.44
CA LEU A 49 -21.59 1.42 -23.96
C LEU A 49 -22.87 2.09 -24.49
N GLN A 50 -23.20 3.28 -23.97
CA GLN A 50 -24.37 4.04 -24.36
C GLN A 50 -23.98 4.98 -25.51
N ASP A 51 -24.09 4.49 -26.76
CA ASP A 51 -23.60 5.09 -28.03
C ASP A 51 -24.23 6.46 -28.43
N ASP A 52 -24.81 7.20 -27.48
CA ASP A 52 -25.68 8.37 -27.71
C ASP A 52 -25.16 9.63 -26.99
N ILE A 53 -23.84 9.86 -27.03
CA ILE A 53 -23.18 10.95 -26.29
C ILE A 53 -22.69 12.07 -27.23
N PRO A 54 -22.98 13.35 -26.92
CA PRO A 54 -22.40 14.49 -27.61
C PRO A 54 -20.86 14.49 -27.48
N SER A 55 -20.13 14.64 -28.59
CA SER A 55 -18.66 14.60 -28.63
C SER A 55 -17.95 15.57 -27.67
N PHE A 56 -18.67 16.58 -27.14
CA PHE A 56 -18.19 17.53 -26.16
C PHE A 56 -17.87 16.90 -24.78
N TYR A 57 -18.55 15.83 -24.37
CA TYR A 57 -18.36 15.19 -23.05
C TYR A 57 -17.27 14.09 -23.03
N LEU A 58 -16.86 13.60 -24.21
CA LEU A 58 -15.83 12.57 -24.36
C LEU A 58 -14.49 12.88 -23.66
N PRO A 59 -13.91 14.09 -23.76
CA PRO A 59 -12.64 14.38 -23.08
C PRO A 59 -12.74 14.35 -21.56
N GLU A 60 -13.88 14.77 -20.98
CA GLU A 60 -14.10 14.77 -19.54
C GLU A 60 -14.18 13.35 -18.98
N ILE A 61 -14.89 12.47 -19.67
CA ILE A 61 -14.99 11.04 -19.34
C ILE A 61 -13.60 10.38 -19.41
N TYR A 62 -12.83 10.67 -20.45
CA TYR A 62 -11.49 10.11 -20.63
C TYR A 62 -10.52 10.56 -19.54
N ILE A 63 -10.54 11.84 -19.17
CA ILE A 63 -9.73 12.40 -18.09
C ILE A 63 -10.12 11.76 -16.75
N SER A 64 -11.42 11.60 -16.48
CA SER A 64 -11.90 10.96 -15.24
C SER A 64 -11.44 9.51 -15.14
N ALA A 65 -11.55 8.74 -16.24
CA ALA A 65 -11.10 7.35 -16.29
C ALA A 65 -9.59 7.21 -16.08
N ILE A 66 -8.78 8.03 -16.76
CA ILE A 66 -7.32 8.06 -16.56
C ILE A 66 -6.97 8.41 -15.12
N THR A 67 -7.66 9.40 -14.55
CA THR A 67 -7.40 9.87 -13.18
C THR A 67 -7.71 8.75 -12.17
N GLY A 68 -8.85 8.07 -12.32
CA GLY A 68 -9.21 6.92 -11.49
C GLY A 68 -8.18 5.78 -11.57
N VAL A 69 -7.72 5.45 -12.79
CA VAL A 69 -6.68 4.42 -13.00
C VAL A 69 -5.35 4.83 -12.36
N LEU A 70 -4.92 6.08 -12.54
CA LEU A 70 -3.68 6.60 -11.95
C LEU A 70 -3.72 6.59 -10.42
N VAL A 71 -4.85 6.98 -9.83
CA VAL A 71 -5.04 6.96 -8.37
C VAL A 71 -4.94 5.53 -7.86
N VAL A 72 -5.71 4.60 -8.43
CA VAL A 72 -5.73 3.18 -8.01
C VAL A 72 -4.36 2.51 -8.20
N CYS A 73 -3.65 2.78 -9.29
CA CYS A 73 -2.30 2.25 -9.53
C CYS A 73 -1.28 2.82 -8.53
N SER A 74 -1.28 4.14 -8.35
CA SER A 74 -0.37 4.83 -7.41
C SER A 74 -0.55 4.29 -5.99
N LEU A 75 -1.80 4.16 -5.56
CA LEU A 75 -2.14 3.61 -4.24
C LEU A 75 -1.65 2.19 -4.04
N THR A 76 -1.85 1.33 -5.04
CA THR A 76 -1.39 -0.06 -4.95
C THR A 76 0.13 -0.15 -4.93
N ILE A 77 0.84 0.63 -5.75
CA ILE A 77 2.31 0.63 -5.79
C ILE A 77 2.88 1.15 -4.47
N CYS A 78 2.39 2.30 -3.98
CA CYS A 78 2.86 2.87 -2.73
C CYS A 78 2.58 1.93 -1.56
N SER A 79 1.39 1.35 -1.51
CA SER A 79 1.02 0.42 -0.44
C SER A 79 1.79 -0.89 -0.46
N THR A 80 2.22 -1.37 -1.63
CA THR A 80 3.00 -2.61 -1.72
C THR A 80 4.48 -2.41 -1.39
N LYS A 81 5.04 -1.22 -1.65
CA LYS A 81 6.44 -0.92 -1.35
C LYS A 81 6.75 -0.77 0.13
N ILE A 82 5.83 -0.19 0.91
CA ILE A 82 6.00 0.03 2.35
C ILE A 82 6.30 -1.27 3.13
N PRO A 83 5.48 -2.33 3.03
CA PRO A 83 5.77 -3.59 3.71
C PRO A 83 7.00 -4.29 3.13
N GLN A 84 7.31 -4.13 1.83
CA GLN A 84 8.56 -4.65 1.25
C GLN A 84 9.79 -4.03 1.89
N TYR A 85 9.85 -2.70 2.00
CA TYR A 85 10.98 -2.03 2.65
C TYR A 85 11.10 -2.42 4.13
N MET A 86 9.98 -2.61 4.83
CA MET A 86 10.01 -3.07 6.22
C MET A 86 10.52 -4.51 6.35
N MET A 87 10.18 -5.39 5.41
CA MET A 87 10.70 -6.74 5.33
C MET A 87 12.22 -6.76 5.03
N ASP A 88 12.70 -5.86 4.16
CA ASP A 88 14.13 -5.69 3.88
C ASP A 88 14.90 -5.20 5.12
N ILE A 89 14.32 -4.30 5.91
CA ILE A 89 14.90 -3.87 7.19
C ILE A 89 14.93 -5.05 8.17
N ARG A 90 13.84 -5.82 8.29
CA ARG A 90 13.75 -6.98 9.18
C ARG A 90 14.77 -8.07 8.82
N THR A 91 14.93 -8.37 7.54
CA THR A 91 15.95 -9.33 7.08
C THR A 91 17.36 -8.84 7.37
N THR A 92 17.63 -7.54 7.21
CA THR A 92 18.92 -6.94 7.59
C THR A 92 19.16 -7.02 9.10
N VAL A 93 18.15 -6.75 9.92
CA VAL A 93 18.20 -6.89 11.39
C VAL A 93 18.49 -8.33 11.79
N ARG A 94 17.82 -9.31 11.18
CA ARG A 94 18.10 -10.75 11.41
C ARG A 94 19.54 -11.13 11.09
N LEU A 95 20.09 -10.62 9.98
CA LEU A 95 21.51 -10.84 9.64
C LEU A 95 22.46 -10.22 10.67
N LEU A 96 22.10 -9.07 11.25
CA LEU A 96 22.84 -8.44 12.33
C LEU A 96 22.78 -9.25 13.62
N ILE A 97 21.62 -9.79 13.99
CA ILE A 97 21.44 -10.67 15.16
C ILE A 97 22.35 -11.90 15.04
N ASN A 98 22.30 -12.59 13.89
CA ASN A 98 23.13 -13.79 13.65
C ASN A 98 24.63 -13.46 13.79
N LYS A 99 25.08 -12.33 13.27
CA LYS A 99 26.48 -11.88 13.42
C LYS A 99 26.84 -11.52 14.86
N TYR A 100 25.90 -10.97 15.63
CA TYR A 100 26.12 -10.64 17.04
C TYR A 100 26.27 -11.90 17.90
N GLU A 101 25.45 -12.92 17.61
CA GLU A 101 25.48 -14.22 18.30
C GLU A 101 26.79 -14.99 18.00
N GLU A 102 27.29 -14.90 16.76
CA GLU A 102 28.52 -15.58 16.33
C GLU A 102 29.82 -14.92 16.87
N ASN A 103 29.80 -13.62 17.17
CA ASN A 103 30.98 -12.86 17.62
C ASN A 103 31.07 -12.64 19.15
N ASP A 104 30.16 -13.21 19.96
CA ASP A 104 30.07 -13.01 21.42
C ASP A 104 30.15 -11.52 21.83
N LEU A 105 29.53 -10.64 21.03
CA LEU A 105 29.57 -9.20 21.22
C LEU A 105 28.60 -8.80 22.34
N ARG A 106 29.19 -8.62 23.53
CA ARG A 106 28.61 -8.48 24.88
C ARG A 106 27.69 -7.26 25.18
N SER A 107 26.97 -6.74 24.19
CA SER A 107 25.98 -5.67 24.41
C SER A 107 24.57 -6.26 24.53
N GLU A 108 24.26 -6.77 25.73
CA GLU A 108 22.96 -7.41 26.05
C GLU A 108 21.74 -6.50 25.85
N LYS A 109 21.96 -5.17 25.79
CA LYS A 109 20.92 -4.18 25.47
C LYS A 109 20.68 -4.05 23.98
N GLU A 110 21.73 -3.93 23.18
CA GLU A 110 21.62 -3.78 21.71
C GLU A 110 21.07 -5.06 21.09
N PHE A 111 21.49 -6.25 21.56
CA PHE A 111 20.95 -7.54 21.12
C PHE A 111 19.45 -7.68 21.40
N ARG A 112 18.99 -7.34 22.61
CA ARG A 112 17.56 -7.37 22.97
C ARG A 112 16.72 -6.43 22.11
N LEU A 113 17.26 -5.27 21.75
CA LEU A 113 16.57 -4.30 20.89
C LEU A 113 16.45 -4.80 19.45
N LEU A 114 17.50 -5.46 18.93
CA LEU A 114 17.45 -6.10 17.61
C LEU A 114 16.43 -7.24 17.57
N CYS A 115 16.39 -8.11 18.59
CA CYS A 115 15.36 -9.16 18.68
C CYS A 115 13.95 -8.57 18.71
N ARG A 116 13.74 -7.46 19.43
CA ARG A 116 12.43 -6.78 19.46
C ARG A 116 12.05 -6.21 18.08
N MET A 117 13.00 -5.65 17.33
CA MET A 117 12.75 -5.20 15.95
C MET A 117 12.41 -6.36 15.01
N GLU A 118 12.96 -7.54 15.23
CA GLU A 118 12.61 -8.73 14.47
C GLU A 118 11.20 -9.24 14.80
N GLU A 119 10.78 -9.13 16.06
CA GLU A 119 9.45 -9.57 16.52
C GLU A 119 8.32 -8.58 16.19
N ASN A 120 8.62 -7.32 15.90
CA ASN A 120 7.60 -6.33 15.57
C ASN A 120 6.79 -6.72 14.32
N ASP A 121 5.48 -6.48 14.39
CA ASP A 121 4.53 -6.79 13.33
C ASP A 121 4.77 -5.97 12.05
N GLU A 122 4.48 -6.59 10.92
CA GLU A 122 4.56 -5.95 9.61
C GLU A 122 3.46 -4.88 9.47
N ILE A 123 3.87 -3.63 9.21
CA ILE A 123 2.96 -2.53 8.94
C ILE A 123 2.50 -2.63 7.50
N TYR A 124 1.25 -3.03 7.34
CA TYR A 124 0.55 -3.02 6.07
C TYR A 124 -0.30 -1.77 5.94
N LEU A 125 -0.26 -1.12 4.78
CA LEU A 125 -1.30 -0.15 4.43
C LEU A 125 -2.60 -0.89 4.16
N SER A 126 -3.58 -0.69 5.04
CA SER A 126 -4.94 -1.20 4.88
C SER A 126 -5.91 -0.04 4.72
N ALA A 127 -6.79 -0.11 3.72
CA ALA A 127 -7.95 0.78 3.64
C ALA A 127 -9.00 0.28 4.64
N CYS A 128 -9.23 1.09 5.69
CA CYS A 128 -10.28 0.90 6.69
C CYS A 128 -10.29 -0.49 7.37
N GLY A 129 -9.16 -1.22 7.39
CA GLY A 129 -9.10 -2.58 7.95
C GLY A 129 -9.81 -3.65 7.11
N MET A 130 -10.57 -3.29 6.07
CA MET A 130 -11.30 -4.22 5.21
C MET A 130 -10.50 -4.65 3.97
N VAL A 131 -9.59 -3.79 3.51
CA VAL A 131 -8.98 -3.91 2.19
C VAL A 131 -7.47 -3.70 2.32
N SER A 132 -6.74 -4.81 2.46
CA SER A 132 -5.28 -4.78 2.35
C SER A 132 -4.91 -4.52 0.90
N PHE A 133 -4.33 -3.36 0.60
CA PHE A 133 -3.90 -2.93 -0.74
C PHE A 133 -2.77 -3.82 -1.29
N GLN A 134 -3.14 -5.05 -1.65
CA GLN A 134 -2.30 -6.01 -2.34
C GLN A 134 -2.60 -5.98 -3.84
N LYS A 135 -1.67 -6.53 -4.63
CA LYS A 135 -1.83 -6.69 -6.09
C LYS A 135 -3.09 -7.48 -6.46
N SER A 136 -3.61 -8.32 -5.55
CA SER A 136 -4.87 -9.05 -5.68
C SER A 136 -6.09 -8.14 -5.81
N LEU A 137 -6.10 -6.95 -5.21
CA LEU A 137 -7.19 -5.99 -5.35
C LEU A 137 -7.29 -5.42 -6.74
N LEU A 138 -6.16 -5.06 -7.36
CA LEU A 138 -6.15 -4.62 -8.75
C LEU A 138 -6.73 -5.71 -9.65
N LEU A 139 -6.29 -6.96 -9.44
CA LEU A 139 -6.76 -8.08 -10.23
C LEU A 139 -8.27 -8.32 -10.04
N SER A 140 -8.76 -8.22 -8.81
CA SER A 140 -10.19 -8.30 -8.51
C SER A 140 -10.97 -7.14 -9.14
N ALA A 141 -10.45 -5.92 -9.05
CA ALA A 141 -11.05 -4.72 -9.63
C ALA A 141 -11.21 -4.86 -11.15
N PHE A 142 -10.13 -5.23 -11.85
CA PHE A 142 -10.15 -5.50 -13.28
C PHE A 142 -11.11 -6.64 -13.64
N GLY A 143 -11.12 -7.73 -12.87
CA GLY A 143 -12.02 -8.85 -13.07
C GLY A 143 -13.50 -8.45 -12.94
N THR A 144 -13.84 -7.67 -11.91
CA THR A 144 -15.21 -7.15 -11.75
C THR A 144 -15.59 -6.20 -12.86
N PHE A 145 -14.69 -5.30 -13.25
CA PHE A 145 -14.92 -4.34 -14.33
C PHE A 145 -15.22 -5.05 -15.66
N PHE A 146 -14.40 -6.04 -16.02
CA PHE A 146 -14.59 -6.84 -17.22
C PHE A 146 -15.90 -7.64 -17.18
N THR A 147 -16.24 -8.21 -16.03
CA THR A 147 -17.50 -8.95 -15.85
C THR A 147 -18.71 -8.04 -16.06
N TYR A 148 -18.72 -6.85 -15.47
CA TYR A 148 -19.80 -5.89 -15.65
C TYR A 148 -19.89 -5.35 -17.09
N ALA A 149 -18.75 -5.11 -17.74
CA ALA A 149 -18.71 -4.70 -19.14
C ALA A 149 -19.41 -5.73 -20.05
N LEU A 150 -19.06 -7.00 -19.91
CA LEU A 150 -19.69 -8.10 -20.67
C LEU A 150 -21.19 -8.24 -20.36
N LEU A 151 -21.59 -8.02 -19.11
CA LEU A 151 -22.98 -8.16 -18.69
C LEU A 151 -23.86 -7.05 -19.30
N ILE A 152 -23.33 -5.83 -19.42
CA ILE A 152 -24.02 -4.70 -20.06
C ILE A 152 -24.04 -4.88 -21.58
N GLU A 153 -22.95 -5.34 -22.21
CA GLU A 153 -22.89 -5.59 -23.65
C GLU A 153 -23.86 -6.70 -24.09
N ASN A 154 -24.09 -7.70 -23.23
CA ASN A 154 -25.01 -8.81 -23.48
C ASN A 154 -26.45 -8.55 -23.00
N SER A 155 -26.77 -7.33 -22.55
CA SER A 155 -28.11 -6.90 -22.13
C SER A 155 -28.81 -6.06 -23.19
#